data_AF-A0A970YPI2-F1
#
_entry.id   AF-A0A970YPI2-F1
#
_cell.length_a   1.000
_cell.length_b   1.000
_cell.length_c   1.000
_cell.angle_alpha   90.00
_cell.angle_beta   90.00
_cell.angle_gamma   90.00
#
_symmetry.space_group_name_H-M   'P 1'
#
loop_
_entity.id
_entity.type
_entity.pdbx_description
1 polymer ?
#
loop_
_entity_poly.entity_id
_entity_poly.type
_entity_poly.pdbx_seq_one_letter_code
_entity_poly.pdbx_strand_id
1 'polypeptide(L)'
;EDFIRFHVVANSNSPEDQELKLLVRDELLKCINEGLAAETMAIAGSEQSKVALDIDRSKEFIEENLTELEKEARVILSREGFNYPVKANLDVAWIPQKTYGNLTFPAGNYNALTVTIGEGQGENWWCVLFPPLCLIGLDPEGDGEMEDLYREAILDDKYSVLLEESEEPKTLKLEFKVLELLKQ
;
A
#
# COMPACT_ATOMS: atom_id res chain seq x y z
N GLU A 1 -15.36 -2.69 1.01
CA GLU A 1 -14.17 -1.85 0.80
C GLU A 1 -13.16 -2.75 0.13
N ASP A 2 -12.65 -2.40 -1.05
CA ASP A 2 -11.85 -3.32 -1.88
C ASP A 2 -10.36 -2.97 -1.91
N PHE A 3 -9.95 -1.95 -1.16
CA PHE A 3 -8.59 -1.42 -1.21
C PHE A 3 -8.05 -1.12 0.18
N ILE A 4 -6.76 -1.43 0.38
CA ILE A 4 -5.97 -0.90 1.49
C ILE A 4 -4.99 0.09 0.90
N ARG A 5 -5.00 1.31 1.42
CA ARG A 5 -4.09 2.39 1.01
C ARG A 5 -2.85 2.36 1.92
N PHE A 6 -1.72 2.86 1.43
CA PHE A 6 -0.52 3.02 2.23
C PHE A 6 0.05 4.42 2.03
N HIS A 7 0.49 5.04 3.12
CA HIS A 7 1.21 6.29 3.05
C HIS A 7 2.23 6.45 4.16
N VAL A 8 3.31 7.15 3.81
CA VAL A 8 4.34 7.58 4.74
C VAL A 8 4.31 9.10 4.82
N VAL A 9 4.26 9.62 6.03
CA VAL A 9 4.26 11.05 6.34
C VAL A 9 5.65 11.42 6.85
N ALA A 10 6.32 12.33 6.15
CA ALA A 10 7.65 12.80 6.52
C ALA A 10 7.61 13.68 7.78
N ASN A 11 8.75 13.79 8.46
CA ASN A 11 8.90 14.68 9.61
C ASN A 11 8.67 16.15 9.22
N SER A 12 9.26 16.59 8.11
CA SER A 12 9.07 17.93 7.53
C SER A 12 9.18 17.94 6.00
N ASN A 13 9.14 19.13 5.39
CA ASN A 13 9.33 19.34 3.94
C ASN A 13 10.78 19.61 3.55
N SER A 14 11.75 19.41 4.45
CA SER A 14 13.16 19.51 4.06
C SER A 14 13.50 18.42 3.03
N PRO A 15 14.41 18.67 2.08
CA PRO A 15 14.84 17.66 1.12
C PRO A 15 15.29 16.35 1.79
N GLU A 16 15.98 16.44 2.93
CA GLU A 16 16.47 15.30 3.70
C GLU A 16 15.31 14.46 4.27
N ASP A 17 14.30 15.10 4.87
CA ASP A 17 13.14 14.38 5.43
C ASP A 17 12.28 13.76 4.32
N GLN A 18 12.24 14.40 3.15
CA GLN A 18 11.53 13.88 1.99
C GLN A 18 12.25 12.66 1.39
N GLU A 19 13.58 12.68 1.29
CA GLU A 19 14.38 11.54 0.85
C GLU A 19 14.29 10.38 1.85
N LEU A 20 14.39 10.68 3.14
CA LEU A 20 14.27 9.70 4.22
C LEU A 20 12.92 8.99 4.22
N LYS A 21 11.83 9.73 3.95
CA LYS A 21 10.49 9.15 3.75
C LYS A 21 10.47 8.15 2.60
N LEU A 22 11.10 8.46 1.47
CA LEU A 22 11.12 7.58 0.29
C LEU A 22 11.88 6.28 0.59
N LEU A 23 13.01 6.39 1.30
CA LEU A 23 13.77 5.23 1.77
C LEU A 23 12.95 4.34 2.70
N VAL A 24 12.32 4.92 3.73
CA VAL A 24 11.45 4.17 4.67
C VAL A 24 10.30 3.51 3.93
N ARG A 25 9.66 4.22 3.00
CA ARG A 25 8.60 3.68 2.15
C ARG A 25 9.07 2.43 1.40
N ASP A 26 10.20 2.51 0.70
CA ASP A 26 10.65 1.44 -0.19
C ASP A 26 10.97 0.15 0.57
N GLU A 27 11.62 0.28 1.72
CA GLU A 27 11.93 -0.86 2.57
C GLU A 27 10.68 -1.45 3.25
N LEU A 28 9.76 -0.62 3.76
CA LEU A 28 8.53 -1.12 4.35
C LEU A 28 7.62 -1.81 3.32
N LEU A 29 7.57 -1.30 2.08
CA LEU A 29 6.83 -1.96 1.00
C LEU A 29 7.36 -3.37 0.74
N LYS A 30 8.68 -3.56 0.71
CA LYS A 30 9.28 -4.89 0.57
C LYS A 30 8.85 -5.79 1.72
N CYS A 31 9.00 -5.36 2.97
CA CYS A 31 8.63 -6.15 4.14
C CYS A 31 7.15 -6.56 4.14
N ILE A 32 6.25 -5.62 3.83
CA ILE A 32 4.81 -5.90 3.83
C ILE A 32 4.46 -6.88 2.71
N ASN A 33 4.97 -6.66 1.49
CA ASN A 33 4.68 -7.52 0.35
C ASN A 33 5.23 -8.93 0.54
N GLU A 34 6.46 -9.07 1.05
CA GLU A 34 7.05 -10.38 1.38
C GLU A 34 6.22 -11.11 2.45
N GLY A 35 5.79 -10.39 3.49
CA GLY A 35 4.95 -10.94 4.55
C GLY A 35 3.59 -11.40 4.04
N LEU A 36 2.90 -10.58 3.25
CA LEU A 36 1.64 -10.94 2.62
C LEU A 36 1.80 -12.14 1.66
N ALA A 37 2.86 -12.17 0.85
CA ALA A 37 3.15 -13.30 -0.02
C ALA A 37 3.37 -14.59 0.79
N ALA A 38 4.12 -14.53 1.89
CA ALA A 38 4.35 -15.66 2.78
C ALA A 38 3.05 -16.17 3.43
N GLU A 39 2.18 -15.27 3.90
CA GLU A 39 0.84 -15.61 4.42
C GLU A 39 0.00 -16.32 3.35
N THR A 40 0.03 -15.82 2.11
CA THR A 40 -0.67 -16.45 0.97
C THR A 40 -0.19 -17.89 0.76
N MET A 41 1.13 -18.10 0.76
CA MET A 41 1.73 -19.43 0.58
C MET A 41 1.44 -20.38 1.74
N ALA A 42 1.39 -19.87 2.98
CA ALA A 42 1.07 -20.66 4.16
C ALA A 42 -0.37 -21.20 4.13
N ILE A 43 -1.31 -20.43 3.56
CA ILE A 43 -2.72 -20.80 3.43
C ILE A 43 -2.93 -21.79 2.27
N ALA A 44 -2.13 -21.70 1.20
CA ALA A 44 -2.26 -22.52 -0.02
C ALA A 44 -1.80 -23.99 0.11
N GLY A 45 -1.81 -24.58 1.31
CA GLY A 45 -1.24 -25.91 1.58
C GLY A 45 -1.57 -26.98 0.52
N SER A 46 -0.52 -27.56 -0.10
CA SER A 46 -0.46 -28.71 -1.04
C SER A 46 -1.48 -28.89 -2.19
N GLU A 47 -2.61 -28.19 -2.22
CA GLU A 47 -3.58 -28.22 -3.32
C GLU A 47 -3.58 -26.87 -4.04
N GLN A 48 -3.34 -26.92 -5.36
CA GLN A 48 -3.31 -25.79 -6.31
C GLN A 48 -4.65 -25.07 -6.50
N SER A 49 -5.42 -24.84 -5.43
CA SER A 49 -6.53 -23.89 -5.49
C SER A 49 -5.94 -22.47 -5.45
N LYS A 50 -6.35 -21.58 -6.36
CA LYS A 50 -5.99 -20.15 -6.35
C LYS A 50 -6.41 -19.55 -4.98
N VAL A 51 -5.52 -19.56 -4.00
CA VAL A 51 -5.73 -18.85 -2.73
C VAL A 51 -5.32 -17.41 -2.98
N ALA A 52 -6.31 -16.57 -3.30
CA ALA A 52 -6.10 -15.13 -3.29
C ALA A 52 -6.14 -14.65 -1.82
N LEU A 53 -5.19 -13.81 -1.42
CA LEU A 53 -5.32 -13.04 -0.19
C LEU A 53 -6.61 -12.23 -0.27
N ASP A 54 -7.49 -12.43 0.72
CA ASP A 54 -8.62 -11.53 0.90
C ASP A 54 -8.18 -10.28 1.66
N ILE A 55 -8.89 -9.18 1.45
CA ILE A 55 -8.58 -7.89 2.05
C ILE A 55 -8.61 -7.93 3.57
N ASP A 56 -9.54 -8.69 4.17
CA ASP A 56 -9.65 -8.77 5.62
C ASP A 56 -8.45 -9.46 6.26
N ARG A 57 -7.90 -10.51 5.61
CA ARG A 57 -6.64 -11.14 6.04
C ARG A 57 -5.45 -10.22 5.88
N SER A 58 -5.42 -9.45 4.80
CA SER A 58 -4.37 -8.44 4.59
C SER A 58 -4.41 -7.37 5.69
N LYS A 59 -5.61 -6.95 6.14
CA LYS A 59 -5.77 -6.03 7.26
C LYS A 59 -5.27 -6.65 8.57
N GLU A 60 -5.72 -7.87 8.89
CA GLU A 60 -5.28 -8.59 10.11
C GLU A 60 -3.75 -8.71 10.16
N PHE A 61 -3.12 -9.13 9.07
CA PHE A 61 -1.66 -9.21 8.97
C PHE A 61 -1.00 -7.85 9.24
N ILE A 62 -1.49 -6.78 8.62
CA ILE A 62 -0.94 -5.44 8.83
C ILE A 62 -1.10 -4.99 10.29
N GLU A 63 -2.27 -5.21 10.89
CA GLU A 63 -2.57 -4.84 12.28
C GLU A 63 -1.65 -5.55 13.27
N GLU A 64 -1.41 -6.85 13.06
CA GLU A 64 -0.50 -7.64 13.91
C GLU A 64 0.96 -7.20 13.77
N ASN A 65 1.34 -6.68 12.60
CA ASN A 65 2.72 -6.30 12.29
C ASN A 65 3.04 -4.80 12.46
N LEU A 66 2.09 -3.96 12.89
CA LEU A 66 2.32 -2.51 13.05
C LEU A 66 3.57 -2.17 13.88
N THR A 67 3.76 -2.88 15.00
CA THR A 67 4.91 -2.63 15.91
C THR A 67 6.25 -2.96 15.23
N GLU A 68 6.27 -4.02 14.41
CA GLU A 68 7.48 -4.42 13.68
C GLU A 68 7.77 -3.44 12.55
N LEU A 69 6.75 -2.96 11.83
CA LEU A 69 6.91 -1.93 10.81
C LEU A 69 7.49 -0.63 11.39
N GLU A 70 7.02 -0.20 12.57
CA GLU A 70 7.63 0.95 13.26
C GLU A 70 9.09 0.70 13.62
N LYS A 71 9.43 -0.52 14.04
CA LYS A 71 10.80 -0.88 14.43
C LYS A 71 11.73 -0.88 13.21
N GLU A 72 11.31 -1.48 12.10
CA GLU A 72 12.08 -1.48 10.86
C GLU A 72 12.30 -0.06 10.34
N ALA A 73 11.25 0.77 10.35
CA ALA A 73 11.38 2.20 10.03
C ALA A 73 12.42 2.89 10.92
N ARG A 74 12.39 2.69 12.25
CA ARG A 74 13.40 3.26 13.15
C ARG A 74 14.81 2.77 12.88
N VAL A 75 14.99 1.51 12.47
CA VAL A 75 16.29 0.95 12.08
C VAL A 75 16.82 1.69 10.85
N ILE A 76 15.98 1.90 9.84
CA ILE A 76 16.33 2.65 8.63
C ILE A 76 16.74 4.08 8.99
N LEU A 77 15.93 4.80 9.76
CA LEU A 77 16.25 6.15 10.22
C LEU A 77 17.60 6.21 10.95
N SER A 78 17.86 5.25 11.85
CA SER A 78 19.10 5.19 12.61
C SER A 78 20.32 4.96 11.73
N ARG A 79 20.19 4.17 10.66
CA ARG A 79 21.27 3.93 9.69
C ARG A 79 21.64 5.19 8.91
N GLU A 80 20.65 6.02 8.61
CA GLU A 80 20.82 7.33 7.96
C GLU A 80 21.22 8.45 8.94
N GLY A 81 21.43 8.12 10.23
CA GLY A 81 21.87 9.07 11.25
C GLY A 81 20.76 9.89 11.92
N PHE A 82 19.50 9.48 11.75
CA PHE A 82 18.32 10.11 12.36
C PHE A 82 17.75 9.27 13.51
N ASN A 83 17.09 9.93 14.46
CA ASN A 83 16.46 9.26 15.61
C ASN A 83 15.01 9.75 15.82
N TYR A 84 14.29 9.99 14.72
CA TYR A 84 12.89 10.38 14.81
C TYR A 84 12.04 9.24 15.38
N PRO A 85 11.03 9.55 16.22
CA PRO A 85 10.01 8.55 16.54
C PRO A 85 9.26 8.15 15.27
N VAL A 86 8.78 6.92 15.23
CA VAL A 86 7.91 6.42 14.16
C VAL A 86 6.66 5.85 14.78
N LYS A 87 5.50 6.15 14.18
CA LYS A 87 4.21 5.59 14.53
C LYS A 87 3.54 4.99 13.31
N ALA A 88 3.03 3.76 13.43
CA ALA A 88 2.24 3.10 12.40
C ALA A 88 0.80 2.86 12.89
N ASN A 89 -0.19 3.06 12.02
CA ASN A 89 -1.58 2.71 12.29
C ASN A 89 -2.32 2.29 11.02
N LEU A 90 -3.19 1.31 11.15
CA LEU A 90 -4.21 0.99 10.15
C LEU A 90 -5.54 1.58 10.61
N ASP A 91 -6.05 2.59 9.89
CA ASP A 91 -7.32 3.25 10.22
C ASP A 91 -7.95 3.84 8.95
N VAL A 92 -9.17 4.35 9.06
CA VAL A 92 -9.84 5.08 7.99
C VAL A 92 -9.24 6.47 7.86
N ALA A 93 -8.64 6.75 6.71
CA ALA A 93 -8.09 8.05 6.37
C ALA A 93 -8.78 8.67 5.15
N TRP A 94 -8.99 9.98 5.21
CA TRP A 94 -9.39 10.73 4.03
C TRP A 94 -8.18 10.93 3.12
N ILE A 95 -8.29 10.53 1.86
CA ILE A 95 -7.23 10.64 0.86
C ILE A 95 -7.77 11.49 -0.30
N PRO A 96 -7.04 12.53 -0.73
CA PRO A 96 -7.42 13.29 -1.92
C PRO A 96 -7.30 12.42 -3.18
N GLN A 97 -7.87 12.87 -4.30
CA GLN A 97 -7.72 12.17 -5.57
C GLN A 97 -6.23 11.94 -5.90
N LYS A 98 -5.89 10.73 -6.35
CA LYS A 98 -4.52 10.36 -6.74
C LYS A 98 -4.52 9.62 -8.08
N THR A 99 -3.54 9.95 -8.91
CA THR A 99 -3.32 9.30 -10.21
C THR A 99 -1.97 8.59 -10.20
N TYR A 100 -1.96 7.34 -10.65
CA TYR A 100 -0.80 6.46 -10.78
C TYR A 100 -0.80 5.90 -12.21
N GLY A 101 0.12 6.32 -13.06
CA GLY A 101 0.09 5.95 -14.48
C GLY A 101 -1.25 6.29 -15.13
N ASN A 102 -1.93 5.28 -15.67
CA ASN A 102 -3.26 5.37 -16.27
C ASN A 102 -4.43 5.12 -15.29
N LEU A 103 -4.17 5.03 -13.98
CA LEU A 103 -5.20 4.80 -12.96
C LEU A 103 -5.44 6.03 -12.09
N THR A 104 -6.70 6.41 -11.91
CA THR A 104 -7.10 7.48 -10.99
C THR A 104 -8.01 6.93 -9.89
N PHE A 105 -7.57 7.12 -8.64
CA PHE A 105 -8.33 6.86 -7.43
C PHE A 105 -9.04 8.13 -6.98
N PRO A 106 -10.38 8.11 -6.79
CA PRO A 106 -11.14 9.29 -6.39
C PRO A 106 -10.81 9.73 -4.95
N ALA A 107 -11.10 10.99 -4.62
CA ALA A 107 -11.02 11.43 -3.24
C ALA A 107 -12.06 10.69 -2.38
N GLY A 108 -11.70 10.30 -1.15
CA GLY A 108 -12.60 9.54 -0.29
C GLY A 108 -11.96 9.03 0.98
N ASN A 109 -12.75 8.31 1.78
CA ASN A 109 -12.27 7.61 2.96
C ASN A 109 -11.87 6.18 2.59
N TYR A 110 -10.69 5.78 3.03
CA TYR A 110 -10.11 4.47 2.75
C TYR A 110 -9.50 3.88 4.01
N ASN A 111 -9.53 2.55 4.16
CA ASN A 111 -8.59 1.90 5.08
C ASN A 111 -7.17 2.20 4.60
N ALA A 112 -6.36 2.76 5.49
CA ALA A 112 -5.02 3.21 5.16
C ALA A 112 -4.05 2.83 6.26
N LEU A 113 -3.00 2.10 5.87
CA LEU A 113 -1.79 2.02 6.67
C LEU A 113 -1.09 3.38 6.57
N THR A 114 -0.89 4.01 7.71
CA THR A 114 -0.20 5.30 7.83
C THR A 114 1.06 5.09 8.66
N VAL A 115 2.21 5.49 8.13
CA VAL A 115 3.47 5.51 8.87
C VAL A 115 3.94 6.95 9.00
N THR A 116 3.94 7.48 10.22
CA THR A 116 4.34 8.87 10.51
C THR A 116 5.75 8.89 11.07
N ILE A 117 6.64 9.61 10.39
CA ILE A 117 8.02 9.87 10.84
C ILE A 117 8.04 11.20 11.59
N GLY A 118 8.60 11.22 12.79
CA GLY A 118 8.78 12.43 13.57
C GLY A 118 7.47 13.15 13.90
N GLU A 119 7.41 14.45 13.63
CA GLU A 119 6.23 15.29 13.89
C GLU A 119 5.15 15.19 12.81
N GLY A 120 5.42 14.49 11.70
CA GLY A 120 4.45 14.29 10.62
C GLY A 120 4.01 15.58 9.92
N GLN A 121 4.87 16.59 9.82
CA GLN A 121 4.55 17.89 9.21
C GLN A 121 4.94 17.97 7.73
N GLY A 122 5.56 16.91 7.20
CA GLY A 122 6.03 16.84 5.83
C GLY A 122 4.99 16.34 4.84
N GLU A 123 5.31 16.42 3.56
CA GLU A 123 4.46 15.91 2.50
C GLU A 123 4.27 14.39 2.59
N ASN A 124 3.06 13.96 2.24
CA ASN A 124 2.67 12.56 2.24
C ASN A 124 3.05 11.90 0.91
N TRP A 125 3.60 10.69 0.99
CA TRP A 125 3.62 9.80 -0.17
C TRP A 125 2.44 8.83 -0.09
N TRP A 126 1.68 8.66 -1.18
CA TRP A 126 0.44 7.89 -1.19
C TRP A 126 0.52 6.71 -2.14
N CYS A 127 -0.12 5.60 -1.77
CA CYS A 127 -0.17 4.42 -2.61
C CYS A 127 -1.32 3.46 -2.26
N VAL A 128 -1.49 2.40 -3.06
CA VAL A 128 -2.44 1.30 -2.89
C VAL A 128 -1.66 0.04 -2.53
N LEU A 129 -1.77 -0.37 -1.28
CA LEU A 129 -1.10 -1.55 -0.73
C LEU A 129 -1.81 -2.84 -1.10
N PHE A 130 -3.14 -2.81 -1.14
CA PHE A 130 -3.94 -3.94 -1.59
C PHE A 130 -4.99 -3.49 -2.62
N PRO A 131 -5.06 -4.11 -3.81
CA PRO A 131 -4.03 -5.00 -4.35
C PRO A 131 -2.68 -4.25 -4.45
N PRO A 132 -1.52 -4.94 -4.54
CA PRO A 132 -0.18 -4.34 -4.41
C PRO A 132 0.23 -3.52 -5.66
N LEU A 133 -0.52 -2.45 -5.95
CA LEU A 133 -0.22 -1.54 -7.06
C LEU A 133 0.95 -0.61 -6.73
N CYS A 134 1.48 -0.65 -5.50
CA CYS A 134 2.63 0.15 -5.10
C CYS A 134 3.92 -0.15 -5.84
N LEU A 135 3.98 -1.26 -6.55
CA LEU A 135 5.13 -1.65 -7.35
C LEU A 135 5.02 -1.15 -8.80
N ILE A 136 3.82 -0.76 -9.23
CA ILE A 136 3.57 -0.23 -10.57
C ILE A 136 4.15 1.19 -10.65
N GLY A 137 5.22 1.35 -11.41
CA GLY A 137 5.91 2.63 -11.60
C GLY A 137 6.98 2.97 -10.55
N LEU A 138 7.35 2.05 -9.65
CA LEU A 138 8.57 2.19 -8.84
C LEU A 138 9.85 2.00 -9.68
N ASP A 139 9.72 1.47 -10.89
CA ASP A 139 10.82 1.31 -11.84
C ASP A 139 10.51 2.02 -13.17
N PRO A 140 10.87 3.31 -13.32
CA PRO A 140 10.75 3.99 -14.60
C PRO A 140 11.78 3.53 -15.65
N GLU A 141 12.77 2.71 -15.29
CA GLU A 141 13.88 2.25 -16.16
C GLU A 141 14.01 0.72 -16.32
N GLY A 142 13.24 -0.07 -15.57
CA GLY A 142 13.26 -1.54 -15.57
C GLY A 142 12.34 -2.18 -16.60
N ASP A 143 12.61 -3.44 -16.88
CA ASP A 143 12.02 -4.25 -17.95
C ASP A 143 10.63 -4.82 -17.62
N GLY A 144 10.01 -4.44 -16.51
CA GLY A 144 8.64 -4.84 -16.15
C GLY A 144 8.52 -6.26 -15.59
N GLU A 145 9.62 -7.02 -15.40
CA GLU A 145 9.56 -8.42 -14.94
C GLU A 145 8.90 -8.59 -13.56
N MET A 146 9.17 -7.67 -12.63
CA MET A 146 8.52 -7.64 -11.31
C MET A 146 7.03 -7.29 -11.45
N GLU A 147 6.68 -6.42 -12.38
CA GLU A 147 5.30 -6.03 -12.62
C GLU A 147 4.49 -7.23 -13.14
N ASP A 148 5.06 -8.00 -14.06
CA ASP A 148 4.45 -9.21 -14.63
C ASP A 148 4.26 -10.32 -13.60
N LEU A 149 5.24 -10.54 -12.71
CA LEU A 149 5.12 -11.54 -11.63
C LEU A 149 3.99 -11.20 -10.66
N TYR A 150 3.83 -9.92 -10.28
CA TYR A 150 2.75 -9.48 -9.40
C TYR A 150 1.39 -9.47 -10.11
N ARG A 151 1.36 -9.19 -11.42
CA ARG A 151 0.17 -9.33 -12.29
C ARG A 151 -0.35 -10.77 -12.29
N GLU A 152 0.52 -11.76 -12.42
CA GLU A 152 0.12 -13.17 -12.48
C GLU A 152 -0.13 -13.80 -11.10
N ALA A 153 0.61 -13.38 -10.06
CA ALA A 153 0.59 -14.07 -8.76
C ALA A 153 -0.39 -13.50 -7.73
N ILE A 154 -0.73 -12.20 -7.78
CA ILE A 154 -1.44 -11.54 -6.66
C ILE A 154 -2.75 -10.84 -7.08
N LEU A 155 -2.87 -10.43 -8.34
CA LEU A 155 -4.07 -9.78 -8.82
C LEU A 155 -5.12 -10.82 -9.24
N ASP A 156 -6.15 -10.96 -8.41
CA ASP A 156 -7.38 -11.67 -8.77
C ASP A 156 -7.94 -11.14 -10.11
N ASP A 157 -8.63 -11.99 -10.86
CA ASP A 157 -9.28 -11.65 -12.13
C ASP A 157 -10.19 -10.41 -11.95
N LYS A 158 -10.74 -10.21 -10.73
CA LYS A 158 -11.48 -9.01 -10.31
C LYS A 158 -10.71 -7.69 -10.52
N TYR A 159 -9.40 -7.69 -10.30
CA TYR A 159 -8.55 -6.50 -10.37
C TYR A 159 -7.76 -6.40 -11.69
N SER A 160 -7.85 -7.40 -12.57
CA SER A 160 -7.22 -7.37 -13.91
C SER A 160 -7.62 -6.14 -14.75
N VAL A 161 -8.87 -5.66 -14.59
CA VAL A 161 -9.39 -4.46 -15.25
C VAL A 161 -8.64 -3.17 -14.88
N LEU A 162 -7.95 -3.15 -13.72
CA LEU A 162 -7.11 -2.02 -13.31
C LEU A 162 -5.88 -1.87 -14.21
N LEU A 163 -5.49 -2.93 -14.90
CA LEU A 163 -4.20 -3.02 -15.58
C LEU A 163 -4.30 -3.00 -17.11
N GLU A 164 -5.52 -2.97 -17.64
CA GLU A 164 -5.79 -2.80 -19.05
C GLU A 164 -5.28 -1.43 -19.53
N GLU A 165 -4.38 -1.43 -20.51
CA GLU A 165 -3.87 -0.22 -21.15
C GLU A 165 -5.02 0.62 -21.75
N SER A 166 -4.93 1.93 -21.55
CA SER A 166 -5.85 2.89 -22.17
C SER A 166 -5.14 4.22 -22.43
N GLU A 167 -5.53 4.88 -23.52
CA GLU A 167 -4.98 6.19 -23.90
C GLU A 167 -5.37 7.30 -22.90
N GLU A 168 -6.46 7.12 -22.15
CA GLU A 168 -6.91 8.04 -21.10
C GLU A 168 -6.88 7.38 -19.70
N PRO A 169 -6.57 8.13 -18.62
CA PRO A 169 -6.61 7.60 -17.27
C PRO A 169 -8.00 7.11 -16.85
N LYS A 170 -8.12 5.83 -16.48
CA LYS A 170 -9.37 5.25 -15.97
C LYS A 170 -9.59 5.72 -14.53
N THR A 171 -10.70 6.42 -14.29
CA THR A 171 -11.13 6.73 -12.93
C THR A 171 -11.92 5.56 -12.36
N LEU A 172 -11.47 5.05 -11.22
CA LEU A 172 -12.17 3.98 -10.52
C LEU A 172 -13.46 4.49 -9.89
N LYS A 173 -14.60 4.03 -10.42
CA LYS A 173 -15.90 4.24 -9.77
C LYS A 173 -16.04 3.24 -8.64
N LEU A 174 -15.65 3.65 -7.44
CA LEU A 174 -15.92 2.91 -6.22
C LEU A 174 -17.40 3.09 -5.89
N GLU A 175 -18.23 2.11 -6.23
CA GLU A 175 -19.61 2.07 -5.72
C GLU A 175 -19.57 1.66 -4.25
N PHE A 176 -19.48 2.65 -3.37
CA PHE A 176 -19.64 2.44 -1.93
C PHE A 176 -21.06 1.91 -1.67
N LYS A 177 -21.18 0.61 -1.42
CA LYS A 177 -22.44 -0.06 -1.04
C LYS A 177 -22.80 0.30 0.41
N VAL A 178 -23.13 1.57 0.66
CA VAL A 178 -23.46 2.09 2.01
C VAL A 178 -24.97 2.06 2.30
N LEU A 179 -25.81 1.61 1.36
CA LEU A 179 -27.27 1.66 1.49
C LEU A 179 -27.95 0.28 1.54
N GLU A 180 -27.61 -0.55 2.53
CA GLU A 180 -28.53 -1.62 2.98
C GLU A 180 -28.75 -1.66 4.51
N LEU A 181 -28.02 -0.88 5.32
CA LEU A 181 -28.12 -0.92 6.79
C LEU A 181 -29.03 0.15 7.43
N LEU A 182 -29.73 0.97 6.63
CA LEU A 182 -30.70 1.96 7.14
C LEU A 182 -32.17 1.60 6.88
N LYS A 183 -32.46 0.34 6.54
CA LYS A 183 -33.82 -0.18 6.42
C LYS A 183 -33.97 -1.54 7.09
N GLN A 184 -33.82 -1.60 8.41
CA GLN A 184 -34.53 -2.56 9.27
C GLN A 184 -34.99 -1.86 10.55
#